data_AF-A0A327LZ71-F1
#
_entry.id   AF-A0A327LZ71-F1
#
_cell.length_a   1.000
_cell.length_b   1.000
_cell.length_c   1.000
_cell.angle_alpha   90.00
_cell.angle_beta   90.00
_cell.angle_gamma   90.00
#
_symmetry.space_group_name_H-M   'P 1'
#
loop_
_entity.id
_entity.type
_entity.pdbx_description
1 polymer ?
#
loop_
_entity_poly.entity_id
_entity_poly.type
_entity_poly.pdbx_seq_one_letter_code
_entity_poly.pdbx_strand_id
1 'polypeptide(L)' 'MSPAASAAQARRTTLAAILAHKARCQDLPKPGEAEVAALIAAFEARGGQVKQCPPVCVLPVQNGAGLKSP' A
#
# COMPACT_ATOMS: atom_id res chain seq x y z
N MET A 1 30.55 10.90 7.93
CA MET A 1 29.16 11.33 8.19
C MET A 1 28.73 10.78 9.53
N SER A 2 27.93 11.52 10.31
CA SER A 2 27.43 11.02 11.59
C SER A 2 26.36 9.93 11.38
N PRO A 3 26.15 9.02 12.34
CA PRO A 3 25.09 8.01 12.28
C PRO A 3 23.70 8.63 12.04
N ALA A 4 23.42 9.79 12.64
CA ALA A 4 22.18 10.53 12.43
C ALA A 4 22.04 11.03 10.98
N ALA A 5 23.13 11.53 10.39
CA ALA A 5 23.14 11.96 8.99
C ALA A 5 22.91 10.79 8.03
N SER A 6 23.51 9.62 8.31
CA SER A 6 23.29 8.40 7.53
C SER A 6 21.86 7.89 7.64
N ALA A 7 21.26 7.90 8.83
CA ALA A 7 19.86 7.51 9.03
C ALA A 7 18.88 8.47 8.33
N ALA A 8 19.15 9.78 8.37
CA ALA A 8 18.36 10.75 7.64
C ALA A 8 18.46 10.55 6.12
N GLN A 9 19.65 10.27 5.60
CA GLN A 9 19.84 9.99 4.18
C GLN A 9 19.13 8.71 3.74
N ALA A 10 19.22 7.63 4.53
CA ALA A 10 18.51 6.38 4.27
C ALA A 10 16.99 6.58 4.22
N ARG A 11 16.42 7.37 5.15
CA ARG A 11 14.99 7.69 5.14
C ARG A 11 14.58 8.43 3.86
N ARG A 12 15.38 9.41 3.41
CA ARG A 12 15.08 10.18 2.18
C ARG A 12 15.12 9.29 0.94
N THR A 13 16.11 8.41 0.83
CA THR A 13 16.21 7.51 -0.33
C THR A 13 15.08 6.49 -0.35
N THR A 14 14.69 5.94 0.80
CA THR A 14 13.51 5.07 0.91
C THR A 14 12.22 5.79 0.49
N LEU A 15 12.00 7.02 0.98
CA LEU A 15 10.83 7.81 0.60
C LEU A 15 10.81 8.12 -0.90
N ALA A 16 11.95 8.50 -1.48
CA ALA A 16 12.05 8.74 -2.92
C ALA A 16 11.70 7.48 -3.74
N ALA A 17 12.17 6.30 -3.32
CA ALA A 17 11.83 5.04 -3.98
C ALA A 17 10.32 4.72 -3.89
N ILE A 18 9.70 4.94 -2.73
CA ILE A 18 8.26 4.77 -2.55
C ILE A 18 7.46 5.73 -3.44
N LEU A 19 7.84 7.01 -3.47
CA LEU A 19 7.15 8.01 -4.29
C LEU A 19 7.28 7.69 -5.78
N ALA A 20 8.47 7.29 -6.24
CA ALA A 20 8.68 6.88 -7.63
C ALA A 20 7.85 5.63 -7.99
N HIS A 21 7.76 4.66 -7.09
CA HIS A 21 6.90 3.48 -7.29
C HIS A 21 5.42 3.86 -7.35
N LYS A 22 4.93 4.68 -6.41
CA LYS A 22 3.54 5.16 -6.41
C LYS A 22 3.20 5.93 -7.68
N ALA A 23 4.09 6.79 -8.15
CA ALA A 23 3.90 7.53 -9.40
C ALA A 23 3.71 6.57 -10.59
N ARG A 24 4.61 5.58 -10.75
CA ARG A 24 4.47 4.56 -11.81
C ARG A 24 3.17 3.75 -11.70
N CYS A 25 2.71 3.47 -10.48
CA CYS A 25 1.48 2.73 -10.26
C CYS A 25 0.21 3.57 -10.47
N GLN A 26 0.28 4.90 -10.43
CA GLN A 26 -0.87 5.76 -10.69
C GLN A 26 -1.32 5.71 -12.16
N ASP A 27 -0.39 5.48 -13.07
CA ASP A 27 -0.66 5.39 -14.52
C ASP A 27 -1.19 4.02 -14.95
N LEU A 28 -1.18 3.03 -14.06
CA LEU A 28 -1.70 1.70 -14.37
C LEU A 28 -3.23 1.69 -14.27
N PRO A 29 -3.93 1.05 -15.23
CA PRO A 29 -5.37 0.90 -15.15
C PRO A 29 -5.74 0.16 -13.86
N LYS A 30 -6.77 0.66 -13.19
CA LYS A 30 -7.33 -0.04 -12.04
C LYS A 30 -7.94 -1.36 -12.51
N PRO A 31 -7.70 -2.48 -11.83
CA PRO A 31 -8.36 -3.74 -12.17
C PRO A 31 -9.87 -3.57 -12.10
N GLY A 32 -10.58 -4.10 -13.10
CA GLY A 32 -12.04 -4.16 -13.07
C GLY A 32 -12.55 -5.19 -12.06
N GLU A 33 -13.82 -5.12 -11.71
CA GLU A 33 -14.46 -6.05 -10.75
C GLU A 33 -14.26 -7.53 -11.14
N ALA A 34 -14.38 -7.86 -12.43
CA ALA A 34 -14.17 -9.22 -12.92
C ALA A 34 -12.72 -9.70 -12.75
N GLU A 35 -11.74 -8.81 -12.95
CA GLU A 35 -10.33 -9.12 -12.77
C GLU A 35 -10.00 -9.29 -11.28
N VAL A 36 -10.56 -8.42 -10.42
CA VAL A 36 -10.45 -8.55 -8.96
C VAL A 36 -11.02 -9.89 -8.48
N ALA A 37 -12.20 -10.27 -8.96
CA ALA A 37 -12.81 -11.56 -8.63
C ALA A 37 -11.93 -12.75 -9.04
N ALA A 38 -11.32 -12.71 -10.24
CA ALA A 38 -10.39 -13.73 -10.70
C ALA A 38 -9.12 -13.81 -9.82
N LEU A 39 -8.58 -12.66 -9.41
CA LEU A 39 -7.42 -12.60 -8.52
C LEU A 39 -7.72 -13.17 -7.13
N ILE A 40 -8.90 -12.87 -6.58
CA ILE A 40 -9.36 -13.42 -5.30
C ILE A 40 -9.51 -14.94 -5.41
N ALA A 41 -10.18 -15.44 -6.45
CA ALA A 41 -10.35 -16.88 -6.66
C ALA A 41 -8.99 -17.61 -6.78
N ALA A 42 -8.02 -17.02 -7.49
CA ALA A 42 -6.68 -17.58 -7.60
C ALA A 42 -5.91 -17.57 -6.27
N PHE A 43 -6.14 -16.59 -5.40
CA PHE A 43 -5.57 -16.55 -4.05
C PHE A 43 -6.18 -17.63 -3.15
N GLU A 44 -7.50 -17.79 -3.18
CA GLU A 44 -8.22 -18.82 -2.42
C GLU A 44 -7.83 -20.24 -2.86
N ALA A 45 -7.68 -20.47 -4.17
CA ALA A 45 -7.21 -21.76 -4.72
C ALA A 45 -5.81 -22.16 -4.21
N ARG A 46 -4.99 -21.20 -3.77
CA ARG A 46 -3.67 -21.45 -3.15
C ARG A 46 -3.73 -21.59 -1.63
N GLY A 47 -4.93 -21.69 -1.05
CA GLY A 47 -5.16 -21.78 0.38
C GLY A 47 -5.22 -20.43 1.09
N GLY A 48 -5.26 -19.32 0.34
CA GLY A 48 -5.49 -17.99 0.89
C GLY A 48 -6.90 -17.84 1.47
N GLN A 49 -7.07 -16.93 2.42
CA GLN A 49 -8.38 -16.59 2.98
C GLN A 49 -8.59 -15.08 2.94
N VAL A 50 -9.69 -14.65 2.32
CA VAL A 50 -10.15 -13.26 2.36
C VAL A 50 -11.23 -13.14 3.42
N LYS A 51 -11.05 -12.23 4.38
CA LYS A 51 -12.05 -11.94 5.41
C LYS A 51 -12.51 -10.50 5.26
N GLN A 52 -13.82 -10.29 5.28
CA GLN A 52 -14.36 -8.95 5.41
C GLN A 52 -14.14 -8.49 6.85
N CYS A 53 -13.54 -7.32 7.02
CA CYS A 53 -13.49 -6.69 8.33
C CYS A 53 -14.94 -6.41 8.77
N PRO A 54 -15.33 -6.79 9.99
CA PRO A 54 -16.62 -6.38 10.53
C PRO A 54 -16.71 -4.84 10.50
N PRO A 55 -17.91 -4.26 10.41
CA PRO A 55 -18.10 -2.83 10.48
C PRO A 55 -17.82 -2.34 11.91
N VAL A 56 -16.55 -2.25 12.27
CA VAL A 56 -16.12 -1.55 13.49
C VAL A 56 -16.06 -0.07 13.12
N CYS A 57 -16.57 0.79 14.01
CA CYS A 57 -16.46 2.25 13.88
C CYS A 57 -15.06 2.59 13.38
N VAL A 58 -14.99 3.09 12.15
CA VAL A 58 -13.78 3.38 11.38
C VAL A 58 -12.88 4.32 12.18
N LEU A 59 -12.02 3.76 13.04
CA LEU A 59 -10.76 4.40 13.33
C LEU A 59 -10.03 4.50 11.99
N PRO A 60 -9.49 5.68 11.64
CA PRO A 60 -8.81 5.86 10.37
C PRO A 60 -7.73 4.78 10.28
N VAL A 61 -7.92 3.85 9.36
CA VAL A 61 -6.96 2.79 9.14
C VAL A 61 -5.70 3.49 8.64
N GLN A 62 -4.71 3.61 9.51
CA GLN A 62 -3.40 4.18 9.16
C GLN A 62 -2.63 3.16 8.32
N ASN A 63 -3.16 2.81 7.15
CA ASN A 63 -2.49 2.00 6.13
C ASN A 63 -1.38 2.78 5.43
N GLY A 64 -0.60 3.62 6.15
CA GLY A 64 0.52 4.40 5.61
C GLY A 64 0.24 5.24 4.35
N ALA A 65 -1.02 5.40 3.94
CA ALA A 65 -1.40 5.83 2.60
C ALA A 65 -2.00 7.24 2.55
N GLY A 66 -2.21 7.90 3.69
CA GLY A 66 -2.68 9.27 3.66
C GLY A 66 -3.20 9.76 5.00
N LEU A 67 -2.37 10.54 5.67
CA LEU A 67 -2.84 11.79 6.24
C LEU A 67 -1.95 12.89 5.64
N LYS A 68 -2.45 13.57 4.62
CA LYS A 68 -2.19 15.01 4.52
C LYS A 68 -2.98 15.61 5.66
N SER A 69 -2.32 15.94 6.76
CA SER A 69 -2.91 16.84 7.74
C SER A 69 -3.04 18.24 7.10
N PRO A 70 -4.06 19.03 7.51
CA PRO A 70 -4.26 20.40 7.06
C PRO A 70 -3.07 21.31 7.37
#